data_AF-A0A512NJD0-F1
#
_entry.id   AF-A0A512NJD0-F1
#
_cell.length_a   1.000
_cell.length_b   1.000
_cell.length_c   1.000
_cell.angle_alpha   90.00
_cell.angle_beta   90.00
_cell.angle_gamma   90.00
#
_symmetry.space_group_name_H-M   'P 1'
#
loop_
_entity.id
_entity.type
_entity.pdbx_description
1 polymer ?
#
loop_
_entity_poly.entity_id
_entity_poly.type
_entity_poly.pdbx_seq_one_letter_code
_entity_poly.pdbx_strand_id
1 'polypeptide(L)' 'MDRDRLISVLEAIRFERPLPLIEVTVSPGGAQPQYWLYHGRHRLAASVATGLSLVPAVVVRTLEDIKRDEGVT' A
#
# COMPACT_ATOMS: atom_id res chain seq x y z
N MET A 1 -19.98 -1.15 5.16
CA MET A 1 -18.71 -0.41 5.38
C MET A 1 -17.59 -0.87 4.45
N ASP A 2 -17.03 -2.08 4.58
CA ASP A 2 -15.90 -2.50 3.71
C ASP A 2 -16.30 -2.64 2.23
N ARG A 3 -17.48 -3.18 1.96
CA ARG A 3 -18.02 -3.32 0.60
C ARG A 3 -18.21 -1.96 -0.09
N ASP A 4 -18.79 -0.99 0.61
CA ASP A 4 -19.06 0.34 0.07
C ASP A 4 -17.75 1.07 -0.25
N ARG A 5 -16.75 0.92 0.62
CA ARG A 5 -15.41 1.48 0.41
C ARG A 5 -14.73 0.87 -0.81
N LEU A 6 -14.87 -0.44 -1.02
CA LEU A 6 -14.35 -1.12 -2.22
C LEU A 6 -15.06 -0.64 -3.49
N ILE A 7 -16.39 -0.49 -3.45
CA ILE A 7 -17.18 0.02 -4.59
C ILE A 7 -16.72 1.44 -4.96
N SER A 8 -16.56 2.34 -3.98
CA SER A 8 -16.08 3.70 -4.25
C SER A 8 -14.68 3.73 -4.89
N VAL A 9 -13.80 2.80 -4.51
CA VAL A 9 -12.48 2.67 -5.13
C VAL A 9 -12.59 2.16 -6.57
N LEU A 10 -13.43 1.16 -6.83
CA LEU A 10 -13.66 0.65 -8.19
C LEU A 10 -14.25 1.74 -9.11
N GLU A 11 -15.18 2.54 -8.61
CA GLU A 11 -15.71 3.69 -9.35
C GLU A 11 -14.62 4.72 -9.63
N ALA A 12 -13.76 5.02 -8.65
CA ALA A 12 -12.63 5.93 -8.86
C ALA A 12 -11.67 5.41 -9.94
N ILE A 13 -11.36 4.11 -9.98
CA ILE A 13 -10.56 3.49 -11.04
C ILE A 13 -11.27 3.63 -12.40
N ARG A 14 -12.56 3.28 -12.46
CA ARG A 14 -13.37 3.34 -13.70
C ARG A 14 -13.42 4.74 -14.31
N PHE A 15 -13.47 5.77 -13.47
CA PHE A 15 -13.54 7.17 -13.90
C PHE A 15 -12.18 7.89 -13.88
N GLU A 16 -11.07 7.13 -13.78
CA GLU A 16 -9.69 7.66 -13.77
C GLU A 16 -9.48 8.79 -12.74
N ARG A 17 -10.16 8.67 -11.60
CA ARG A 17 -10.03 9.64 -10.50
C ARG A 17 -8.77 9.36 -9.71
N PRO A 18 -8.08 10.41 -9.23
CA PRO A 18 -6.89 10.24 -8.41
C PRO A 18 -7.25 9.48 -7.13
N LEU A 19 -6.49 8.41 -6.86
CA LEU A 19 -6.55 7.62 -5.64
C LEU A 19 -5.25 7.80 -4.85
N PRO A 20 -5.33 7.84 -3.50
CA PRO A 20 -4.13 7.81 -2.68
C PRO A 20 -3.29 6.56 -2.96
N LEU A 21 -1.97 6.69 -2.90
CA LEU A 21 -1.04 5.57 -3.03
C LEU A 21 -1.32 4.51 -1.95
N ILE A 22 -0.97 3.25 -2.22
CA ILE A 22 -0.89 2.25 -1.14
C ILE A 22 0.39 2.50 -0.34
N GLU A 23 0.36 2.21 0.95
CA GLU A 23 1.53 2.35 1.81
C GLU A 23 2.11 0.96 2.04
N VAL A 24 3.42 0.84 1.87
CA VAL A 24 4.16 -0.41 2.07
C VAL A 24 5.33 -0.19 3.00
N THR A 25 5.67 -1.19 3.80
CA THR A 25 6.92 -1.23 4.59
C THR A 25 7.92 -2.18 3.91
N VAL A 26 9.21 -1.96 4.15
CA VAL A 26 10.27 -2.83 3.65
C VAL A 26 10.61 -3.86 4.72
N SER A 27 10.63 -5.14 4.34
CA SER A 27 11.13 -6.20 5.21
C SER A 27 12.65 -6.13 5.32
N PRO A 28 13.22 -5.95 6.52
CA PRO A 28 14.64 -6.16 6.71
C PRO A 28 14.94 -7.66 6.65
N GLY A 29 15.87 -8.09 5.79
CA GLY A 29 16.43 -9.45 5.87
C GLY A 29 16.38 -10.35 4.62
N GLY A 30 16.11 -9.80 3.43
CA GLY A 30 16.18 -10.57 2.17
C GLY A 30 17.33 -10.14 1.26
N ALA A 31 17.81 -11.05 0.40
CA ALA A 31 18.69 -10.71 -0.73
C ALA A 31 18.01 -9.80 -1.76
N GLN A 32 16.67 -9.76 -1.75
CA GLN A 32 15.85 -8.83 -2.50
C GLN A 32 14.89 -8.09 -1.55
N PRO A 33 14.58 -6.81 -1.82
CA PRO A 33 13.64 -6.06 -1.02
C PRO A 33 12.25 -6.68 -1.10
N GLN A 34 11.73 -7.12 0.05
CA GLN A 34 10.35 -7.57 0.18
C GLN A 34 9.51 -6.42 0.74
N TYR A 35 8.30 -6.25 0.21
CA TYR A 35 7.39 -5.19 0.61
C TYR A 35 6.15 -5.79 1.28
N TRP A 36 5.79 -5.27 2.45
CA TRP A 36 4.58 -5.65 3.16
C TRP A 36 3.56 -4.53 3.03
N LEU A 37 2.30 -4.88 2.77
CA LEU A 37 1.23 -3.91 2.72
C LEU A 37 0.96 -3.35 4.12
N TYR A 38 1.14 -2.04 4.30
CA TYR A 38 0.85 -1.34 5.54
C TYR A 38 -0.57 -0.75 5.53
N HIS A 39 -0.94 -0.05 4.45
CA HIS A 39 -2.25 0.58 4.32
C HIS A 39 -2.74 0.62 2.87
N GLY A 40 -4.06 0.61 2.69
CA GLY A 40 -4.69 0.65 1.36
C GLY A 40 -5.15 -0.70 0.80
N ARG A 41 -5.46 -1.70 1.65
CA ARG A 41 -5.98 -3.03 1.25
C ARG A 41 -7.08 -2.99 0.18
N HIS A 42 -8.08 -2.14 0.35
CA HIS A 42 -9.18 -2.02 -0.61
C HIS A 42 -8.73 -1.48 -1.97
N ARG A 43 -7.72 -0.59 -1.99
CA ARG A 43 -7.13 -0.07 -3.24
C ARG A 43 -6.35 -1.15 -3.95
N LEU A 44 -5.50 -1.89 -3.22
CA LEU A 44 -4.78 -3.02 -3.80
C LEU A 44 -5.73 -4.08 -4.36
N ALA A 45 -6.75 -4.48 -3.60
CA ALA A 45 -7.74 -5.46 -4.04
C ALA A 45 -8.52 -4.99 -5.28
N ALA A 46 -8.96 -3.73 -5.31
CA ALA A 46 -9.64 -3.17 -6.46
C ALA A 46 -8.74 -3.12 -7.69
N SER A 47 -7.49 -2.68 -7.55
CA SER A 47 -6.52 -2.65 -8.65
C SER A 47 -6.29 -4.03 -9.26
N VAL A 48 -6.10 -5.05 -8.42
CA VAL A 48 -5.97 -6.46 -8.87
C VAL A 48 -7.23 -6.93 -9.58
N ALA A 49 -8.41 -6.67 -9.01
CA ALA A 49 -9.69 -7.06 -9.61
C ALA A 49 -9.94 -6.39 -10.98
N THR A 50 -9.39 -5.19 -11.19
CA THR A 50 -9.44 -4.47 -12.48
C THR A 50 -8.34 -4.86 -13.45
N GLY A 51 -7.48 -5.83 -13.11
CA GLY A 51 -6.43 -6.35 -14.00
C GLY A 51 -5.16 -5.48 -14.07
N LEU A 52 -4.95 -4.58 -13.11
CA LEU A 52 -3.71 -3.80 -13.05
C LEU A 52 -2.55 -4.68 -12.56
N SER A 53 -1.47 -4.72 -13.33
CA SER A 53 -0.24 -5.45 -12.99
C SER A 53 0.68 -4.65 -12.06
N LEU A 54 0.52 -3.32 -12.02
CA LEU A 54 1.29 -2.40 -11.20
C LEU A 54 0.36 -1.48 -10.43
N VAL A 55 0.68 -1.25 -9.16
CA VAL A 55 -0.10 -0.36 -8.28
C VAL A 55 0.84 0.69 -7.68
N PRO A 56 0.52 1.98 -7.83
CA PRO A 56 1.30 3.06 -7.22
C PRO A 56 1.38 2.93 -5.70
N ALA A 57 2.61 2.88 -5.17
CA ALA A 57 2.89 2.68 -3.75
C ALA A 57 3.90 3.70 -3.22
N VAL A 58 3.82 4.00 -1.92
CA VAL A 58 4.82 4.77 -1.17
C VAL A 58 5.41 3.89 -0.06
N VAL A 59 6.72 3.94 0.09
CA VAL A 59 7.41 3.26 1.20
C VAL A 59 7.30 4.12 2.45
N VAL A 60 6.77 3.55 3.53
CA VAL A 60 6.67 4.18 4.84
C VAL A 60 7.62 3.50 5.82
N ARG A 61 8.18 4.29 6.74
CA ARG A 61 9.02 3.80 7.84
C ARG A 61 8.13 3.55 9.06
N THR A 62 8.29 2.40 9.71
CA THR A 62 7.64 2.16 10.99
C THR A 62 8.34 2.92 12.11
N LEU A 63 7.67 3.07 13.26
CA LEU A 63 8.29 3.67 14.44
C LEU A 63 9.55 2.89 14.87
N GLU A 64 9.54 1.57 14.70
CA GLU A 64 10.69 0.69 14.97
C GLU A 64 11.84 0.95 14.00
N ASP A 65 11.55 1.19 12.71
CA ASP A 65 12.56 1.54 11.71
C ASP A 65 13.18 2.92 11.97
N ILE A 66 12.42 3.85 12.53
CA ILE A 66 12.91 5.17 12.93
C ILE A 66 13.81 5.02 14.16
N LYS A 67 13.32 4.33 15.20
CA LYS A 67 14.08 4.04 16.42
C LYS A 67 15.42 3.35 16.16
N ARG A 68 15.44 2.35 15.27
CA ARG A 68 16.67 1.62 14.89
C ARG A 68 17.70 2.54 14.24
N ASP A 69 17.26 3.46 13.39
CA ASP A 69 18.13 4.40 12.66
C ASP A 69 18.63 5.54 13.55
N GLU A 70 17.81 5.97 14.51
CA GLU A 70 18.17 6.98 15.52
C GLU A 70 18.98 6.39 16.70
N GLY A 71 19.18 5.07 16.75
CA GLY A 71 19.90 4.40 17.83
C GLY A 71 19.15 4.41 19.18
N VAL A 72 17.83 4.59 19.15
CA VAL A 72 16.96 4.63 20.33
C VAL A 72 16.34 3.25 20.53
N THR A 73 16.77 2.53 21.58
CA THR A 73 16.12 1.29 22.05
C THR A 73 14.83 1.58 22.81
#